data_AF-A0A959JFD4-F1
#
_entry.id   AF-A0A959JFD4-F1
#
_cell.length_a   1.000
_cell.length_b   1.000
_cell.length_c   1.000
_cell.angle_alpha   90.00
_cell.angle_beta   90.00
_cell.angle_gamma   90.00
#
_symmetry.space_group_name_H-M   'P 1'
#
loop_
_entity.id
_entity.type
_entity.pdbx_description
1 polymer ?
#
loop_
_entity_poly.entity_id
_entity_poly.type
_entity_poly.pdbx_seq_one_letter_code
_entity_poly.pdbx_strand_id
1 'polypeptide(L)'
;MTLFTWRVTPPYRSVHRHGRNAFFIAFILWLVGLISQSIESPELAHPGRSIVLLMLLGLGAQLFYLWRNLKYTKWLVPGGMLLMAWLLQPRGLPHLDPRGELLVEITGQEGFQELKDKLGFNLASIRPAFQLKDAESELSHYYKVNLRFLPGQTVQSLSRRLNNSSSIAWVDQNEYYSFFKPQAGHSEIIPKANWSNDPLLPRQWHLDQQQIGSLQASLAGTKPARPARLFILDTGVDSKHEDLKAHYTSWRQSDEQDDQGHGTHCAGTAAAVTNNGLGGASLDPGPEFFTVTSIKVLNFYGGGTQQTIVQGMIDAADQGASVVSMSLGGRSSDEKQKLYAQAVQYVNQKGGIVVVAAGNDGGPATKVTPANVPGVITVTAIQSDLTKPPFANTLENITYGLAAPGVDVLAPIPHNKYATYSGTSMATPQVAGVIALMKSLDSGLTTDEAFHLLQETGLAVVQTGQNGTVIQPNKAIDRLIRTNGATQ
;
A
#
# COMPACT_ATOMS: atom_id res chain seq x y z
N MET A 1 -58.36 -50.65 -50.42
CA MET A 1 -58.66 -49.20 -50.37
C MET A 1 -58.24 -48.72 -48.98
N THR A 2 -57.25 -47.88 -48.73
CA THR A 2 -56.35 -47.07 -49.57
C THR A 2 -55.22 -46.53 -48.68
N LEU A 3 -53.95 -46.79 -49.06
CA LEU A 3 -52.68 -46.01 -48.95
C LEU A 3 -52.18 -45.47 -47.59
N PHE A 4 -51.07 -45.96 -47.00
CA PHE A 4 -49.60 -45.76 -47.25
C PHE A 4 -48.94 -44.64 -46.40
N THR A 5 -48.29 -44.99 -45.26
CA THR A 5 -46.82 -44.96 -44.93
C THR A 5 -46.24 -43.59 -44.47
N TRP A 6 -45.32 -43.45 -43.51
CA TRP A 6 -44.15 -44.27 -43.14
C TRP A 6 -43.87 -44.34 -41.62
N ARG A 7 -43.38 -45.50 -41.17
CA ARG A 7 -42.77 -45.76 -39.85
C ARG A 7 -41.28 -45.42 -39.88
N VAL A 8 -40.74 -44.95 -38.76
CA VAL A 8 -39.41 -45.38 -38.26
C VAL A 8 -39.51 -45.61 -36.74
N THR A 9 -39.01 -46.76 -36.28
CA THR A 9 -38.66 -47.13 -34.88
C THR A 9 -37.36 -47.95 -34.98
N PRO A 10 -36.58 -48.22 -33.90
CA PRO A 10 -36.08 -47.43 -32.77
C PRO A 10 -34.51 -47.55 -32.69
N PRO A 11 -33.79 -47.21 -31.59
CA PRO A 11 -33.62 -48.22 -30.53
C PRO A 11 -33.45 -47.70 -29.08
N TYR A 12 -33.98 -48.50 -28.15
CA TYR A 12 -33.36 -48.98 -26.90
C TYR A 12 -32.15 -48.22 -26.33
N ARG A 13 -32.27 -47.67 -25.11
CA ARG A 13 -31.44 -48.02 -23.93
C ARG A 13 -31.79 -47.23 -22.65
N SER A 14 -32.00 -47.99 -21.59
CA SER A 14 -31.89 -47.69 -20.15
C SER A 14 -31.52 -46.26 -19.71
N VAL A 15 -32.44 -45.57 -19.03
CA VAL A 15 -32.09 -44.42 -18.17
C VAL A 15 -31.88 -44.94 -16.74
N HIS A 16 -30.64 -45.37 -16.46
CA HIS A 16 -30.18 -45.71 -15.12
C HIS A 16 -29.26 -44.59 -14.56
N ARG A 17 -29.46 -44.28 -13.27
CA ARG A 17 -28.52 -43.64 -12.32
C ARG A 17 -28.07 -42.18 -12.52
N HIS A 18 -28.26 -41.51 -13.65
CA HIS A 18 -27.68 -40.15 -13.84
C HIS A 18 -28.53 -38.99 -13.28
N GLY A 19 -29.86 -39.14 -13.13
CA GLY A 19 -30.73 -38.05 -12.66
C GLY A 19 -30.58 -37.70 -11.16
N ARG A 20 -30.18 -38.67 -10.32
CA ARG A 20 -30.02 -38.45 -8.87
C ARG A 20 -28.78 -37.63 -8.51
N ASN A 21 -27.70 -37.76 -9.29
CA ASN A 21 -26.45 -37.04 -9.01
C ASN A 21 -26.54 -35.57 -9.44
N ALA A 22 -27.25 -35.26 -10.54
CA ALA A 22 -27.45 -33.89 -10.99
C ALA A 22 -28.27 -33.06 -10.00
N PHE A 23 -29.33 -33.65 -9.43
CA PHE A 23 -30.15 -32.99 -8.41
C PHE A 23 -29.37 -32.73 -7.12
N PHE A 24 -28.47 -33.66 -6.74
CA PHE A 24 -27.67 -33.53 -5.54
C PHE A 24 -26.55 -32.49 -5.67
N ILE A 25 -25.94 -32.38 -6.86
CA ILE A 25 -24.94 -31.34 -7.16
C ILE A 25 -25.61 -29.95 -7.19
N ALA A 26 -26.79 -29.83 -7.79
CA ALA A 26 -27.56 -28.58 -7.78
C ALA A 26 -27.91 -28.14 -6.35
N PHE A 27 -28.25 -29.09 -5.46
CA PHE A 27 -28.52 -28.82 -4.05
C PHE A 27 -27.28 -28.31 -3.30
N ILE A 28 -26.10 -28.91 -3.53
CA ILE A 28 -24.84 -28.44 -2.92
C ILE A 28 -24.47 -27.04 -3.42
N LEU A 29 -24.59 -26.78 -4.72
CA LEU A 29 -24.31 -25.44 -5.28
C LEU A 29 -25.28 -24.38 -4.74
N TRP A 30 -26.55 -24.73 -4.56
CA TRP A 30 -27.54 -23.86 -3.91
C TRP A 30 -27.19 -23.58 -2.44
N LEU A 31 -26.76 -24.61 -1.70
CA LEU A 31 -26.33 -24.47 -0.30
C LEU A 31 -25.08 -23.61 -0.15
N VAL A 32 -24.10 -23.77 -1.05
CA VAL A 32 -22.89 -22.93 -1.13
C VAL A 32 -23.27 -21.48 -1.46
N GLY A 33 -24.23 -21.25 -2.35
CA GLY A 33 -24.77 -19.93 -2.64
C GLY A 33 -25.39 -19.25 -1.41
N LEU A 34 -26.17 -19.99 -0.62
CA LEU A 34 -26.75 -19.49 0.63
C LEU A 34 -25.69 -19.17 1.69
N ILE A 35 -24.66 -20.00 1.82
CA ILE A 35 -23.55 -19.76 2.76
C ILE A 35 -22.73 -18.54 2.32
N SER A 36 -22.48 -18.37 1.01
CA SER A 36 -21.79 -17.20 0.46
C SER A 36 -22.53 -15.90 0.77
N GLN A 37 -23.85 -15.87 0.55
CA GLN A 37 -24.69 -14.71 0.89
C GLN A 37 -24.75 -14.42 2.39
N SER A 38 -24.56 -15.45 3.24
CA SER A 38 -24.58 -15.28 4.69
C SER A 38 -23.26 -14.72 5.24
N ILE A 39 -22.11 -15.02 4.60
CA ILE A 39 -20.78 -14.54 5.01
C ILE A 39 -20.59 -13.04 4.71
N GLU A 40 -21.35 -12.49 3.76
CA GLU A 40 -21.28 -11.09 3.34
C GLU A 40 -22.11 -10.13 4.20
N SER A 41 -22.91 -10.62 5.15
CA SER A 41 -23.73 -9.75 6.00
C SER A 41 -22.97 -9.28 7.26
N PRO A 42 -22.82 -7.96 7.49
CA PRO A 42 -22.10 -7.42 8.65
C PRO A 42 -22.87 -7.55 9.98
N GLU A 43 -24.12 -8.06 9.97
CA GLU A 43 -25.01 -8.11 11.15
C GLU A 43 -25.03 -9.45 11.92
N LEU A 44 -24.29 -10.48 11.50
CA LEU A 44 -24.31 -11.78 12.17
C LEU A 44 -23.56 -11.77 13.52
N ALA A 45 -24.32 -11.72 14.61
CA ALA A 45 -23.82 -11.92 15.98
C ALA A 45 -23.15 -13.31 16.15
N HIS A 46 -22.31 -13.47 17.20
CA HIS A 46 -21.57 -14.70 17.55
C HIS A 46 -22.33 -16.05 17.42
N PRO A 47 -23.65 -16.16 17.69
CA PRO A 47 -24.40 -17.38 17.45
C PRO A 47 -24.48 -17.76 15.97
N GLY A 48 -24.61 -16.79 15.07
CA GLY A 48 -24.71 -16.99 13.62
C GLY A 48 -23.44 -17.58 13.00
N ARG A 49 -22.26 -17.12 13.45
CA ARG A 49 -20.97 -17.69 13.02
C ARG A 49 -20.77 -19.13 13.49
N SER A 50 -21.27 -19.47 14.68
CA SER A 50 -21.21 -20.83 15.23
C SER A 50 -22.10 -21.79 14.44
N ILE A 51 -23.26 -21.32 13.96
CA ILE A 51 -24.16 -22.08 13.10
C ILE A 51 -23.53 -22.32 11.72
N VAL A 52 -22.91 -21.30 11.12
CA VAL A 52 -22.17 -21.46 9.85
C VAL A 52 -21.02 -22.46 10.01
N LEU A 53 -20.27 -22.40 11.11
CA LEU A 53 -19.19 -23.36 11.40
C LEU A 53 -19.72 -24.79 11.55
N LEU A 54 -20.85 -24.98 12.24
CA LEU A 54 -21.51 -26.28 12.38
C LEU A 54 -22.03 -26.81 11.03
N MET A 55 -22.57 -25.94 10.18
CA MET A 55 -22.98 -26.30 8.82
C MET A 55 -21.79 -26.74 7.97
N LEU A 56 -20.66 -26.03 8.06
CA LEU A 56 -19.42 -26.39 7.34
C LEU A 56 -18.81 -27.71 7.85
N LEU A 57 -18.83 -27.96 9.16
CA LEU A 57 -18.42 -29.24 9.75
C LEU A 57 -19.34 -30.38 9.31
N GLY A 58 -20.65 -30.14 9.26
CA GLY A 58 -21.63 -31.10 8.73
C GLY A 58 -21.40 -31.41 7.26
N LEU A 59 -21.11 -30.39 6.45
CA LEU A 59 -20.77 -30.54 5.03
C LEU A 59 -19.46 -31.35 4.86
N GLY A 60 -18.45 -31.06 5.68
CA GLY A 60 -17.19 -31.79 5.72
C GLY A 60 -17.37 -33.27 6.08
N ALA A 61 -18.23 -33.57 7.06
CA ALA A 61 -18.56 -34.94 7.45
C ALA A 61 -19.31 -35.70 6.34
N GLN A 62 -20.23 -35.04 5.64
CA GLN A 62 -20.93 -35.63 4.49
C GLN A 62 -19.99 -35.88 3.30
N LEU A 63 -19.08 -34.95 3.01
CA LEU A 63 -18.05 -35.12 1.99
C LEU A 63 -17.06 -36.25 2.35
N PHE A 64 -16.72 -36.42 3.63
CA PHE A 64 -15.91 -37.53 4.12
C PHE A 64 -16.64 -38.88 4.00
N TYR A 65 -17.94 -38.93 4.31
CA TYR A 65 -18.75 -40.14 4.11
C TYR A 65 -18.84 -40.52 2.63
N LEU A 66 -18.97 -39.53 1.73
CA LEU A 66 -18.94 -39.72 0.28
C LEU A 66 -17.56 -40.17 -0.21
N TRP A 67 -16.45 -39.65 0.36
CA TRP A 67 -15.09 -40.10 0.07
C TRP A 67 -14.87 -41.58 0.41
N ARG A 68 -15.40 -42.04 1.55
CA ARG A 68 -15.27 -43.44 1.97
C ARG A 68 -16.00 -44.41 1.03
N ASN A 69 -17.10 -43.99 0.41
CA ASN A 69 -18.01 -44.88 -0.32
C ASN A 69 -17.99 -44.75 -1.86
N LEU A 70 -17.31 -43.76 -2.44
CA LEU A 70 -17.24 -43.55 -3.90
C LEU A 70 -15.81 -43.76 -4.44
N LYS A 71 -15.64 -44.75 -5.32
CA LYS A 71 -14.34 -45.18 -5.89
C LYS A 71 -13.62 -44.14 -6.79
N TYR A 72 -14.20 -42.96 -7.05
CA TYR A 72 -13.73 -42.02 -8.08
C TYR A 72 -13.38 -40.60 -7.60
N THR A 73 -13.25 -40.33 -6.29
CA THR A 73 -13.00 -38.97 -5.77
C THR A 73 -11.58 -38.75 -5.19
N LYS A 74 -10.61 -39.62 -5.52
CA LYS A 74 -9.25 -39.55 -4.96
C LYS A 74 -8.48 -38.24 -5.24
N TRP A 75 -8.89 -37.45 -6.22
CA TRP A 75 -8.24 -36.17 -6.59
C TRP A 75 -8.99 -34.91 -6.14
N LEU A 76 -10.27 -35.01 -5.76
CA LEU A 76 -11.08 -33.86 -5.32
C LEU A 76 -10.80 -33.47 -3.85
N VAL A 77 -10.40 -34.44 -3.02
CA VAL A 77 -10.14 -34.22 -1.59
C VAL A 77 -8.83 -33.49 -1.32
N PRO A 78 -7.69 -33.79 -1.98
CA PRO A 78 -6.48 -32.98 -1.85
C PRO A 78 -6.73 -31.53 -2.29
N GLY A 79 -7.45 -31.32 -3.39
CA GLY A 79 -7.82 -29.98 -3.86
C GLY A 79 -8.70 -29.22 -2.88
N GLY A 80 -9.73 -29.88 -2.31
CA GLY A 80 -10.60 -29.28 -1.30
C GLY A 80 -9.90 -29.00 0.04
N MET A 81 -9.00 -29.89 0.48
CA MET A 81 -8.19 -29.70 1.69
C MET A 81 -7.10 -28.66 1.49
N LEU A 82 -6.51 -28.54 0.30
CA LEU A 82 -5.58 -27.45 -0.05
C LEU A 82 -6.31 -26.11 -0.11
N LEU A 83 -7.52 -26.07 -0.65
CA LEU A 83 -8.37 -24.87 -0.66
C LEU A 83 -8.75 -24.48 0.78
N MET A 84 -9.15 -25.44 1.62
CA MET A 84 -9.43 -25.20 3.04
C MET A 84 -8.18 -24.78 3.80
N ALA A 85 -7.03 -25.41 3.55
CA ALA A 85 -5.76 -25.02 4.16
C ALA A 85 -5.32 -23.63 3.69
N TRP A 86 -5.58 -23.25 2.44
CA TRP A 86 -5.33 -21.90 1.90
C TRP A 86 -6.30 -20.85 2.46
N LEU A 87 -7.56 -21.23 2.71
CA LEU A 87 -8.56 -20.39 3.37
C LEU A 87 -8.30 -20.24 4.88
N LEU A 88 -7.73 -21.27 5.50
CA LEU A 88 -7.40 -21.33 6.93
C LEU A 88 -5.95 -20.91 7.24
N GLN A 89 -5.14 -20.64 6.22
CA GLN A 89 -3.82 -20.07 6.42
C GLN A 89 -4.03 -18.75 7.15
N PRO A 90 -3.42 -18.55 8.33
CA PRO A 90 -3.40 -17.24 8.97
C PRO A 90 -2.60 -16.33 8.04
N ARG A 91 -3.28 -15.69 7.11
CA ARG A 91 -2.77 -14.51 6.45
C ARG A 91 -2.56 -13.54 7.59
N GLY A 92 -1.30 -13.39 8.01
CA GLY A 92 -0.91 -12.46 9.06
C GLY A 92 -1.34 -11.08 8.63
N LEU A 93 -2.53 -10.69 9.05
CA LEU A 93 -3.17 -9.42 8.78
C LEU A 93 -3.19 -8.65 10.09
N PRO A 94 -3.09 -7.31 10.06
CA PRO A 94 -3.43 -6.50 11.21
C PRO A 94 -4.93 -6.61 11.42
N HIS A 95 -5.34 -7.53 12.29
CA HIS A 95 -6.67 -7.48 12.87
C HIS A 95 -6.67 -6.30 13.84
N LEU A 96 -7.42 -5.24 13.51
CA LEU A 96 -8.01 -4.41 14.55
C LEU A 96 -8.73 -5.38 15.49
N ASP A 97 -8.34 -5.45 16.76
CA ASP A 97 -9.09 -6.25 17.72
C ASP A 97 -10.53 -5.68 17.71
N PRO A 98 -11.56 -6.49 17.40
CA PRO A 98 -12.94 -6.01 17.43
C PRO A 98 -13.36 -5.49 18.82
N ARG A 99 -12.53 -5.68 19.84
CA ARG A 99 -12.64 -5.15 21.21
C ARG A 99 -11.79 -3.89 21.45
N GLY A 100 -11.31 -3.21 20.42
CA GLY A 100 -10.60 -1.93 20.52
C GLY A 100 -9.13 -2.08 20.92
N GLU A 101 -8.26 -1.37 20.19
CA GLU A 101 -6.82 -1.32 20.43
C GLU A 101 -6.40 0.15 20.52
N LEU A 102 -5.74 0.53 21.63
CA LEU A 102 -5.17 1.86 21.84
C LEU A 102 -3.67 1.82 21.62
N LEU A 103 -3.14 2.94 21.14
CA LEU A 103 -1.73 3.28 21.27
C LEU A 103 -1.60 4.28 22.41
N VAL A 104 -0.66 4.03 23.32
CA VAL A 104 -0.49 4.81 24.54
C VAL A 104 0.98 5.10 24.74
N GLU A 105 1.33 6.37 24.91
CA GLU A 105 2.67 6.78 25.33
C GLU A 105 2.72 6.82 26.86
N ILE A 106 3.58 5.99 27.44
CA ILE A 106 3.73 5.87 28.89
C ILE A 106 5.09 6.43 29.28
N THR A 107 5.08 7.43 30.16
CA THR A 107 6.30 8.04 30.69
C THR A 107 6.58 7.53 32.11
N GLY A 108 7.80 7.04 32.34
CA GLY A 108 8.24 6.54 33.64
C GLY A 108 7.59 5.21 34.07
N GLN A 109 8.12 4.63 35.14
CA GLN A 109 7.66 3.32 35.64
C GLN A 109 6.27 3.38 36.29
N GLU A 110 5.90 4.53 36.86
CA GLU A 110 4.62 4.73 37.54
C GLU A 110 3.42 4.70 36.59
N GLY A 111 3.63 5.06 35.31
CA GLY A 111 2.56 5.08 34.31
C GLY A 111 1.94 3.72 34.02
N PHE A 112 2.68 2.61 34.20
CA PHE A 112 2.10 1.27 34.09
C PHE A 112 1.12 0.97 35.20
N GLN A 113 1.41 1.41 36.43
CA GLN A 113 0.52 1.21 37.56
C GLN A 113 -0.72 2.09 37.40
N GLU A 114 -0.53 3.36 37.02
CA GLU A 114 -1.63 4.28 36.77
C GLU A 114 -2.56 3.79 35.64
N LEU A 115 -2.01 3.22 34.57
CA LEU A 115 -2.79 2.63 33.48
C LEU A 115 -3.60 1.41 33.95
N LYS A 116 -3.00 0.54 34.78
CA LYS A 116 -3.71 -0.60 35.38
C LYS A 116 -4.83 -0.14 36.30
N ASP A 117 -4.60 0.89 37.11
CA ASP A 117 -5.60 1.41 38.04
C ASP A 117 -6.74 2.10 37.29
N LYS A 118 -6.42 2.88 36.25
CA LYS A 118 -7.39 3.59 35.43
C LYS A 118 -8.19 2.69 34.51
N LEU A 119 -7.65 1.56 34.01
CA LEU A 119 -8.40 0.65 33.13
C LEU A 119 -8.99 -0.55 33.88
N GLY A 120 -8.34 -1.02 34.94
CA GLY A 120 -8.77 -2.19 35.73
C GLY A 120 -9.06 -3.39 34.84
N PHE A 121 -10.26 -3.98 35.00
CA PHE A 121 -10.73 -5.11 34.20
C PHE A 121 -10.78 -4.84 32.69
N ASN A 122 -10.86 -3.57 32.26
CA ASN A 122 -10.85 -3.20 30.85
C ASN A 122 -9.47 -3.42 30.20
N LEU A 123 -8.40 -3.59 30.96
CA LEU A 123 -7.08 -3.88 30.40
C LEU A 123 -6.96 -5.37 30.05
N ALA A 124 -6.95 -5.71 28.76
CA ALA A 124 -6.78 -7.09 28.30
C ALA A 124 -5.31 -7.50 28.25
N SER A 125 -4.47 -6.66 27.64
CA SER A 125 -3.03 -6.87 27.53
C SER A 125 -2.34 -5.54 27.18
N ILE A 126 -1.08 -5.42 27.57
CA ILE A 126 -0.19 -4.33 27.18
C ILE A 126 1.12 -4.92 26.66
N ARG A 127 1.65 -4.34 25.58
CA ARG A 127 2.95 -4.72 24.99
C ARG A 127 3.57 -3.51 24.28
N PRO A 128 4.89 -3.47 24.06
CA PRO A 128 5.49 -2.44 23.22
C PRO A 128 4.76 -2.34 21.87
N ALA A 129 4.49 -1.11 21.43
CA ALA A 129 3.83 -0.85 20.16
C ALA A 129 4.76 -1.10 18.98
N PHE A 130 6.06 -0.86 19.17
CA PHE A 130 7.06 -0.92 18.12
C PHE A 130 8.25 -1.79 18.48
N GLN A 131 8.84 -2.40 17.46
CA GLN A 131 10.13 -3.07 17.53
C GLN A 131 11.18 -2.10 16.98
N LEU A 132 12.11 -1.66 17.84
CA LEU A 132 13.15 -0.69 17.51
C LEU A 132 14.51 -1.35 17.63
N LYS A 133 15.45 -1.05 16.71
CA LYS A 133 16.87 -1.35 16.94
C LYS A 133 17.52 -0.39 17.94
N ASP A 134 17.00 0.84 18.03
CA ASP A 134 17.48 1.87 18.95
C ASP A 134 16.51 2.03 20.13
N ALA A 135 16.94 1.57 21.30
CA ALA A 135 16.11 1.58 22.51
C ALA A 135 15.92 2.98 23.10
N GLU A 136 16.75 3.97 22.72
CA GLU A 136 16.70 5.34 23.27
C GLU A 136 15.72 6.25 22.52
N SER A 137 15.06 5.75 21.47
CA SER A 137 14.05 6.52 20.75
C SER A 137 12.81 6.77 21.60
N GLU A 138 12.21 7.95 21.48
CA GLU A 138 10.89 8.29 22.07
C GLU A 138 9.78 7.30 21.64
N LEU A 139 9.94 6.66 20.47
CA LEU A 139 9.01 5.63 20.00
C LEU A 139 8.99 4.39 20.91
N SER A 140 10.02 4.18 21.75
CA SER A 140 10.08 3.08 22.71
C SER A 140 9.06 3.23 23.85
N HIS A 141 8.58 4.44 24.09
CA HIS A 141 7.58 4.76 25.11
C HIS A 141 6.15 4.44 24.69
N TYR A 142 5.94 3.98 23.45
CA TYR A 142 4.62 3.64 22.94
C TYR A 142 4.27 2.18 23.19
N TYR A 143 3.07 1.97 23.72
CA TYR A 143 2.51 0.67 24.06
C TYR A 143 1.19 0.46 23.36
N LYS A 144 1.00 -0.77 22.89
CA LYS A 144 -0.25 -1.25 22.33
C LYS A 144 -1.08 -1.87 23.44
N VAL A 145 -2.24 -1.28 23.69
CA VAL A 145 -3.13 -1.63 24.78
C VAL A 145 -4.43 -2.19 24.22
N ASN A 146 -4.63 -3.49 24.43
CA ASN A 146 -5.88 -4.15 24.05
C ASN A 146 -6.91 -4.01 25.16
N LEU A 147 -8.15 -3.71 24.79
CA LEU A 147 -9.23 -3.47 25.73
C LEU A 147 -10.20 -4.66 25.83
N ARG A 148 -10.88 -4.74 26.97
CA ARG A 148 -12.10 -5.52 27.18
C ARG A 148 -13.24 -4.53 27.41
N PHE A 149 -14.39 -4.75 26.79
CA PHE A 149 -15.56 -3.91 27.00
C PHE A 149 -16.62 -4.59 27.84
N LEU A 150 -17.23 -3.82 28.75
CA LEU A 150 -18.53 -4.15 29.32
C LEU A 150 -19.64 -3.60 28.41
N PRO A 151 -20.87 -4.12 28.49
CA PRO A 151 -22.00 -3.61 27.72
C PRO A 151 -22.16 -2.08 27.87
N GLY A 152 -22.30 -1.37 26.75
CA GLY A 152 -22.46 0.09 26.71
C GLY A 152 -21.15 0.89 26.78
N GLN A 153 -19.99 0.25 26.96
CA GLN A 153 -18.70 0.94 26.90
C GLN A 153 -18.19 1.07 25.47
N THR A 154 -17.54 2.19 25.18
CA THR A 154 -16.87 2.46 23.89
C THR A 154 -15.40 2.74 24.09
N VAL A 155 -14.60 2.62 23.02
CA VAL A 155 -13.18 3.01 23.03
C VAL A 155 -13.04 4.46 23.53
N GLN A 156 -13.83 5.40 23.00
CA GLN A 156 -13.80 6.81 23.40
C GLN A 156 -14.12 7.04 24.88
N SER A 157 -14.99 6.21 25.48
CA SER A 157 -15.28 6.32 26.92
C SER A 157 -14.10 5.88 27.79
N LEU A 158 -13.34 4.87 27.35
CA LEU A 158 -12.17 4.36 28.06
C LEU A 158 -10.94 5.25 27.84
N SER A 159 -10.71 5.75 26.62
CA SER A 159 -9.61 6.69 26.33
C SER A 159 -9.70 7.95 27.20
N ARG A 160 -10.91 8.50 27.39
CA ARG A 160 -11.13 9.68 28.26
C ARG A 160 -10.68 9.50 29.71
N ARG A 161 -10.64 8.27 30.23
CA ARG A 161 -10.13 7.99 31.59
C ARG A 161 -8.61 8.20 31.69
N LEU A 162 -7.91 8.07 30.57
CA LEU A 162 -6.45 8.18 30.47
C LEU A 162 -6.00 9.63 30.26
N ASN A 163 -6.81 10.49 29.65
CA ASN A 163 -6.45 11.88 29.32
C ASN A 163 -6.14 12.80 30.54
N ASN A 164 -6.53 12.41 31.76
CA ASN A 164 -6.23 13.14 33.00
C ASN A 164 -5.16 12.40 33.82
N SER A 165 -4.05 12.06 33.18
CA SER A 165 -2.94 11.32 33.78
C SER A 165 -1.66 12.13 33.65
N SER A 166 -0.84 12.19 34.71
CA SER A 166 0.48 12.81 34.64
C SER A 166 1.52 11.92 33.97
N SER A 167 1.28 10.60 33.93
CA SER A 167 2.24 9.58 33.49
C SER A 167 1.85 8.93 32.15
N ILE A 168 0.68 9.29 31.61
CA ILE A 168 0.25 8.93 30.25
C ILE A 168 0.31 10.20 29.41
N ALA A 169 1.36 10.32 28.61
CA ALA A 169 1.64 11.54 27.85
C ALA A 169 0.75 11.66 26.59
N TRP A 170 0.23 10.55 26.09
CA TRP A 170 -0.57 10.51 24.86
C TRP A 170 -1.38 9.22 24.75
N VAL A 171 -2.57 9.32 24.15
CA VAL A 171 -3.44 8.18 23.82
C VAL A 171 -4.17 8.46 22.51
N ASP A 172 -4.16 7.49 21.60
CA ASP A 172 -5.06 7.48 20.45
C ASP A 172 -5.55 6.05 20.16
N GLN A 173 -6.59 5.94 19.34
CA GLN A 173 -7.03 4.65 18.81
C GLN A 173 -6.03 4.20 17.74
N ASN A 174 -5.76 2.90 17.67
CA ASN A 174 -5.05 2.37 16.51
C ASN A 174 -6.00 2.41 15.30
N GLU A 175 -6.06 3.54 14.60
CA GLU A 175 -7.05 3.78 13.54
C GLU A 175 -6.65 3.21 12.18
N TYR A 176 -7.66 3.03 11.32
CA TYR A 176 -7.50 2.53 9.97
C TYR A 176 -7.11 3.64 8.99
N TYR A 177 -6.05 3.39 8.25
CA TYR A 177 -5.57 4.15 7.11
C TYR A 177 -5.85 3.36 5.85
N SER A 178 -6.04 4.04 4.73
CA SER A 178 -6.12 3.40 3.42
C SER A 178 -5.16 4.05 2.44
N PHE A 179 -4.78 3.31 1.40
CA PHE A 179 -4.23 3.99 0.23
C PHE A 179 -5.28 4.93 -0.35
N PHE A 180 -4.84 6.01 -0.99
CA PHE A 180 -5.78 6.86 -1.70
C PHE A 180 -6.22 6.16 -2.97
N LYS A 181 -7.48 5.74 -3.01
CA LYS A 181 -8.01 4.97 -4.15
C LYS A 181 -7.76 5.73 -5.45
N PRO A 182 -6.94 5.19 -6.37
CA PRO A 182 -6.78 5.81 -7.65
C PRO A 182 -8.03 5.58 -8.50
N GLN A 183 -8.27 6.50 -9.42
CA GLN A 183 -9.26 6.34 -10.47
C GLN A 183 -8.62 5.61 -11.65
N ALA A 184 -9.38 4.78 -12.37
CA ALA A 184 -8.91 4.21 -13.62
C ALA A 184 -8.72 5.34 -14.65
N GLY A 185 -7.59 5.33 -15.33
CA GLY A 185 -7.26 6.34 -16.32
C GLY A 185 -7.55 5.93 -17.76
N HIS A 186 -7.56 6.93 -18.65
CA HIS A 186 -7.72 6.78 -20.09
C HIS A 186 -6.45 7.31 -20.78
N SER A 187 -5.48 6.44 -21.02
CA SER A 187 -4.23 6.83 -21.67
C SER A 187 -4.45 7.02 -23.18
N GLU A 188 -4.31 8.24 -23.69
CA GLU A 188 -4.18 8.52 -25.13
C GLU A 188 -2.74 8.23 -25.60
N ILE A 189 -2.60 7.81 -26.86
CA ILE A 189 -1.29 7.58 -27.48
C ILE A 189 -0.70 8.95 -27.87
N ILE A 190 0.40 9.34 -27.25
CA ILE A 190 1.15 10.54 -27.63
C ILE A 190 2.39 10.11 -28.46
N PRO A 191 2.56 10.56 -29.71
CA PRO A 191 3.74 10.20 -30.49
C PRO A 191 5.03 10.92 -30.03
N LYS A 192 6.12 10.13 -29.98
CA LYS A 192 7.56 10.46 -29.90
C LYS A 192 8.19 10.74 -28.53
N ALA A 193 8.31 9.68 -27.75
CA ALA A 193 9.50 9.44 -26.93
C ALA A 193 10.30 8.29 -27.57
N ASN A 194 11.51 8.54 -28.07
CA ASN A 194 12.38 7.52 -28.69
C ASN A 194 13.72 7.38 -27.96
N TRP A 195 13.69 7.54 -26.64
CA TRP A 195 14.86 7.44 -25.77
C TRP A 195 14.93 6.08 -25.05
N SER A 196 13.87 5.26 -25.14
CA SER A 196 13.88 3.87 -24.69
C SER A 196 13.32 2.92 -25.75
N ASN A 197 13.69 1.63 -25.66
CA ASN A 197 13.13 0.54 -26.48
C ASN A 197 11.82 -0.06 -25.88
N ASP A 198 11.33 0.46 -24.75
CA ASP A 198 10.18 -0.10 -24.04
C ASP A 198 8.86 0.16 -24.79
N PRO A 199 8.04 -0.87 -25.05
CA PRO A 199 6.87 -0.78 -25.93
C PRO A 199 5.73 0.10 -25.41
N LEU A 200 5.62 0.33 -24.10
CA LEU A 200 4.58 1.15 -23.49
C LEU A 200 5.00 2.61 -23.25
N LEU A 201 6.25 2.99 -23.54
CA LEU A 201 6.74 4.36 -23.38
C LEU A 201 5.83 5.43 -24.04
N PRO A 202 5.28 5.24 -25.26
CA PRO A 202 4.39 6.23 -25.89
C PRO A 202 3.08 6.53 -25.13
N ARG A 203 2.78 5.76 -24.08
CA ARG A 203 1.61 5.93 -23.21
C ARG A 203 1.96 6.60 -21.87
N GLN A 204 3.24 6.88 -21.62
CA GLN A 204 3.76 7.43 -20.37
C GLN A 204 4.10 8.93 -20.51
N TRP A 205 3.08 9.74 -20.81
CA TRP A 205 3.21 11.20 -20.99
C TRP A 205 3.96 11.89 -19.83
N HIS A 206 3.83 11.37 -18.62
CA HIS A 206 4.47 11.89 -17.41
C HIS A 206 6.00 11.89 -17.50
N LEU A 207 6.60 10.96 -18.24
CA LEU A 207 8.05 10.91 -18.45
C LEU A 207 8.51 12.00 -19.42
N ASP A 208 7.71 12.32 -20.43
CA ASP A 208 8.00 13.42 -21.36
C ASP A 208 7.85 14.78 -20.69
N GLN A 209 6.81 14.97 -19.87
CA GLN A 209 6.63 16.20 -19.08
C GLN A 209 7.82 16.46 -18.14
N GLN A 210 8.41 15.39 -17.59
CA GLN A 210 9.57 15.43 -16.72
C GLN A 210 10.92 15.41 -17.47
N GLN A 211 10.89 15.35 -18.81
CA GLN A 211 12.07 15.30 -19.68
C GLN A 211 13.02 14.16 -19.32
N ILE A 212 12.49 12.98 -18.98
CA ILE A 212 13.28 11.83 -18.54
C ILE A 212 14.27 11.35 -19.61
N GLY A 213 13.92 11.43 -20.89
CA GLY A 213 14.88 11.12 -21.97
C GLY A 213 16.14 12.01 -21.95
N SER A 214 15.99 13.30 -21.65
CA SER A 214 17.11 14.21 -21.48
C SER A 214 17.90 13.90 -20.21
N LEU A 215 17.21 13.57 -19.11
CA LEU A 215 17.84 13.16 -17.85
C LEU A 215 18.73 11.91 -18.05
N GLN A 216 18.21 10.88 -18.72
CA GLN A 216 18.96 9.65 -19.02
C GLN A 216 20.23 9.95 -19.82
N ALA A 217 20.17 10.90 -20.76
CA ALA A 217 21.34 11.35 -21.50
C ALA A 217 22.34 12.11 -20.61
N SER A 218 21.88 12.99 -19.71
CA SER A 218 22.74 13.71 -18.74
C SER A 218 23.45 12.78 -17.76
N LEU A 219 22.83 11.65 -17.41
CA LEU A 219 23.41 10.66 -16.51
C LEU A 219 24.48 9.79 -17.17
N ALA A 220 24.62 9.82 -18.50
CA ALA A 220 25.59 9.01 -19.21
C ALA A 220 27.04 9.30 -18.74
N GLY A 221 27.70 8.27 -18.20
CA GLY A 221 29.06 8.38 -17.65
C GLY A 221 29.13 8.93 -16.22
N THR A 222 28.01 9.32 -15.62
CA THR A 222 27.92 9.68 -14.21
C THR A 222 27.97 8.41 -13.36
N LYS A 223 28.74 8.43 -12.26
CA LYS A 223 28.77 7.33 -11.29
C LYS A 223 28.05 7.76 -10.01
N PRO A 224 27.15 6.93 -9.47
CA PRO A 224 26.55 7.20 -8.17
C PRO A 224 27.62 7.13 -7.07
N ALA A 225 27.47 7.95 -6.02
CA ALA A 225 28.28 7.88 -4.82
C ALA A 225 28.03 6.58 -4.06
N ARG A 226 26.76 6.19 -3.93
CA ARG A 226 26.33 4.86 -3.46
C ARG A 226 24.91 4.56 -3.93
N PRO A 227 24.53 3.28 -4.11
CA PRO A 227 23.15 2.94 -4.40
C PRO A 227 22.20 3.41 -3.28
N ALA A 228 21.11 4.09 -3.65
CA ALA A 228 20.03 4.45 -2.74
C ALA A 228 19.00 3.31 -2.64
N ARG A 229 18.30 3.24 -1.50
CA ARG A 229 17.22 2.27 -1.29
C ARG A 229 15.89 3.01 -1.12
N LEU A 230 14.97 2.79 -2.06
CA LEU A 230 13.62 3.33 -2.04
C LEU A 230 12.65 2.30 -1.47
N PHE A 231 12.06 2.60 -0.32
CA PHE A 231 11.07 1.76 0.34
C PHE A 231 9.65 2.22 0.01
N ILE A 232 8.86 1.34 -0.60
CA ILE A 232 7.44 1.53 -0.88
C ILE A 232 6.62 0.95 0.27
N LEU A 233 6.07 1.82 1.12
CA LEU A 233 5.19 1.44 2.23
C LEU A 233 3.74 1.42 1.76
N ASP A 234 3.27 0.25 1.33
CA ASP A 234 2.00 0.12 0.60
C ASP A 234 1.38 -1.29 0.76
N THR A 235 0.67 -1.81 -0.25
CA THR A 235 0.02 -3.13 -0.28
C THR A 235 0.98 -4.32 -0.54
N GLY A 236 2.28 -4.06 -0.61
CA GLY A 236 3.30 -4.99 -1.08
C GLY A 236 3.76 -4.65 -2.50
N VAL A 237 4.73 -5.38 -3.03
CA VAL A 237 5.16 -5.26 -4.44
C VAL A 237 5.34 -6.65 -5.03
N ASP A 238 4.78 -6.91 -6.22
CA ASP A 238 5.11 -8.12 -7.00
C ASP A 238 6.58 -8.08 -7.44
N SER A 239 7.48 -8.63 -6.60
CA SER A 239 8.93 -8.63 -6.84
C SER A 239 9.35 -9.41 -8.08
N LYS A 240 8.45 -10.25 -8.61
CA LYS A 240 8.69 -11.10 -9.78
C LYS A 240 8.22 -10.48 -11.08
N HIS A 241 7.58 -9.31 -11.02
CA HIS A 241 7.11 -8.60 -12.19
C HIS A 241 8.27 -8.40 -13.18
N GLU A 242 8.04 -8.71 -14.45
CA GLU A 242 9.06 -8.71 -15.50
C GLU A 242 9.81 -7.38 -15.60
N ASP A 243 9.08 -6.29 -15.36
CA ASP A 243 9.51 -4.91 -15.45
C ASP A 243 9.98 -4.30 -14.11
N LEU A 244 10.16 -5.11 -13.07
CA LEU A 244 10.62 -4.67 -11.73
C LEU A 244 11.72 -5.55 -11.15
N LYS A 245 11.71 -6.86 -11.44
CA LYS A 245 12.56 -7.86 -10.78
C LYS A 245 14.06 -7.55 -10.79
N ALA A 246 14.55 -6.81 -11.79
CA ALA A 246 15.97 -6.45 -11.90
C ALA A 246 16.36 -5.30 -10.95
N HIS A 247 15.41 -4.44 -10.59
CA HIS A 247 15.61 -3.29 -9.69
C HIS A 247 15.07 -3.55 -8.28
N TYR A 248 14.35 -4.65 -8.07
CA TYR A 248 13.80 -5.01 -6.77
C TYR A 248 14.85 -5.68 -5.87
N THR A 249 15.06 -5.12 -4.67
CA THR A 249 15.91 -5.73 -3.63
C THR A 249 15.05 -6.27 -2.49
N SER A 250 15.05 -7.59 -2.31
CA SER A 250 14.37 -8.22 -1.18
C SER A 250 15.04 -7.88 0.15
N TRP A 251 14.21 -7.64 1.17
CA TRP A 251 14.63 -7.61 2.57
C TRP A 251 13.77 -8.55 3.44
N ARG A 252 12.49 -8.74 3.07
CA ARG A 252 11.54 -9.62 3.75
C ARG A 252 10.54 -10.20 2.76
N GLN A 253 10.53 -11.53 2.65
CA GLN A 253 9.74 -12.26 1.65
C GLN A 253 8.22 -12.03 1.73
N SER A 254 7.69 -11.70 2.91
CA SER A 254 6.26 -11.43 3.08
C SER A 254 5.77 -10.14 2.42
N ASP A 255 6.69 -9.22 2.07
CA ASP A 255 6.36 -7.94 1.42
C ASP A 255 6.46 -8.02 -0.12
N GLU A 256 6.98 -9.13 -0.63
CA GLU A 256 7.20 -9.39 -2.07
C GLU A 256 5.96 -9.89 -2.82
N GLN A 257 4.81 -9.86 -2.15
CA GLN A 257 3.53 -10.24 -2.74
C GLN A 257 2.53 -9.10 -2.56
N ASP A 258 2.08 -8.59 -3.69
CA ASP A 258 1.03 -7.59 -3.75
C ASP A 258 -0.25 -8.23 -4.28
N ASP A 259 -1.17 -8.52 -3.36
CA ASP A 259 -2.44 -9.11 -3.72
C ASP A 259 -3.39 -8.05 -4.32
N GLN A 260 -3.14 -6.76 -4.07
CA GLN A 260 -4.07 -5.68 -4.40
C GLN A 260 -3.66 -4.92 -5.68
N GLY A 261 -2.37 -4.62 -5.83
CA GLY A 261 -1.75 -4.05 -7.03
C GLY A 261 -1.31 -2.59 -6.95
N HIS A 262 -1.71 -1.85 -5.93
CA HIS A 262 -1.38 -0.43 -5.76
C HIS A 262 0.11 -0.23 -5.45
N GLY A 263 0.68 -1.01 -4.53
CA GLY A 263 2.10 -0.92 -4.22
C GLY A 263 3.00 -1.30 -5.39
N THR A 264 2.63 -2.30 -6.19
CA THR A 264 3.33 -2.65 -7.44
C THR A 264 3.28 -1.51 -8.45
N HIS A 265 2.14 -0.83 -8.57
CA HIS A 265 1.98 0.36 -9.43
C HIS A 265 2.87 1.52 -8.97
N CYS A 266 2.91 1.79 -7.66
CA CYS A 266 3.80 2.81 -7.11
C CYS A 266 5.28 2.45 -7.32
N ALA A 267 5.68 1.19 -7.09
CA ALA A 267 7.04 0.74 -7.32
C ALA A 267 7.45 0.88 -8.79
N GLY A 268 6.59 0.46 -9.72
CA GLY A 268 6.83 0.58 -11.16
C GLY A 268 6.90 2.03 -11.63
N THR A 269 6.06 2.90 -11.07
CA THR A 269 6.11 4.35 -11.37
C THR A 269 7.47 4.95 -10.99
N ALA A 270 8.08 4.50 -9.90
CA ALA A 270 9.38 5.00 -9.45
C ALA A 270 10.56 4.33 -10.17
N ALA A 271 10.47 3.02 -10.44
CA ALA A 271 11.64 2.17 -10.72
C ALA A 271 11.38 1.02 -11.71
N ALA A 272 10.42 1.16 -12.63
CA ALA A 272 10.31 0.23 -13.76
C ALA A 272 11.63 0.16 -14.54
N VAL A 273 11.99 -1.04 -15.01
CA VAL A 273 13.28 -1.30 -15.64
C VAL A 273 13.29 -0.73 -17.06
N THR A 274 13.87 0.45 -17.21
CA THR A 274 14.03 1.12 -18.51
C THR A 274 14.97 0.35 -19.43
N ASN A 275 14.66 0.33 -20.74
CA ASN A 275 15.46 -0.24 -21.82
C ASN A 275 15.56 -1.79 -21.84
N ASN A 276 14.59 -2.49 -21.25
CA ASN A 276 14.56 -3.95 -21.25
C ASN A 276 13.76 -4.55 -22.42
N GLY A 277 13.09 -3.72 -23.23
CA GLY A 277 12.25 -4.13 -24.35
C GLY A 277 10.90 -4.73 -23.94
N LEU A 278 10.50 -4.55 -22.69
CA LEU A 278 9.25 -4.99 -22.08
C LEU A 278 8.55 -3.79 -21.45
N GLY A 279 7.25 -3.92 -21.18
CA GLY A 279 6.56 -2.96 -20.32
C GLY A 279 6.76 -1.47 -20.66
N GLY A 280 6.93 -0.68 -19.61
CA GLY A 280 7.18 0.76 -19.68
C GLY A 280 8.56 1.13 -19.14
N ALA A 281 8.84 2.42 -19.09
CA ALA A 281 10.08 2.97 -18.54
C ALA A 281 9.85 3.68 -17.21
N SER A 282 10.93 4.02 -16.52
CA SER A 282 10.92 4.96 -15.39
C SER A 282 12.09 5.94 -15.47
N LEU A 283 12.23 6.78 -14.44
CA LEU A 283 13.39 7.66 -14.30
C LEU A 283 14.66 6.92 -13.86
N ASP A 284 14.54 5.65 -13.44
CA ASP A 284 15.63 4.85 -12.93
C ASP A 284 16.62 4.50 -14.06
N PRO A 285 17.89 4.94 -13.96
CA PRO A 285 18.93 4.58 -14.94
C PRO A 285 19.47 3.16 -14.73
N GLY A 286 19.28 2.54 -13.56
CA GLY A 286 19.80 1.22 -13.22
C GLY A 286 20.02 0.99 -11.72
N PRO A 287 20.14 -0.28 -11.29
CA PRO A 287 20.21 -0.67 -9.88
C PRO A 287 21.47 -0.17 -9.15
N GLU A 288 22.49 0.29 -9.88
CA GLU A 288 23.67 0.95 -9.32
C GLU A 288 23.35 2.34 -8.73
N PHE A 289 22.32 3.02 -9.23
CA PHE A 289 21.87 4.30 -8.70
C PHE A 289 20.89 4.07 -7.56
N PHE A 290 19.78 3.38 -7.79
CA PHE A 290 18.89 3.02 -6.70
C PHE A 290 18.13 1.73 -6.96
N THR A 291 17.64 1.14 -5.88
CA THR A 291 16.80 -0.05 -5.93
C THR A 291 15.49 0.23 -5.20
N VAL A 292 14.45 -0.49 -5.61
CA VAL A 292 13.14 -0.43 -4.96
C VAL A 292 12.95 -1.67 -4.07
N THR A 293 12.27 -1.47 -2.94
CA THR A 293 11.85 -2.54 -2.03
C THR A 293 10.49 -2.19 -1.45
N SER A 294 9.82 -3.13 -0.79
CA SER A 294 8.48 -2.92 -0.23
C SER A 294 8.40 -3.24 1.24
N ILE A 295 7.56 -2.51 1.97
CA ILE A 295 7.05 -2.92 3.28
C ILE A 295 5.53 -2.92 3.19
N LYS A 296 4.93 -4.10 3.36
CA LYS A 296 3.48 -4.26 3.28
C LYS A 296 2.84 -3.77 4.57
N VAL A 297 2.35 -2.52 4.55
CA VAL A 297 1.64 -1.91 5.68
C VAL A 297 0.13 -1.85 5.44
N LEU A 298 -0.31 -2.11 4.21
CA LEU A 298 -1.72 -2.17 3.81
C LEU A 298 -2.11 -3.60 3.39
N ASN A 299 -3.33 -3.99 3.73
CA ASN A 299 -3.90 -5.29 3.37
C ASN A 299 -4.47 -5.31 1.95
N PHE A 300 -5.02 -6.46 1.53
CA PHE A 300 -5.65 -6.64 0.22
C PHE A 300 -6.85 -5.69 -0.05
N TYR A 301 -7.53 -5.21 0.99
CA TYR A 301 -8.59 -4.20 0.87
C TYR A 301 -8.05 -2.77 0.83
N GLY A 302 -6.74 -2.61 0.90
CA GLY A 302 -6.08 -1.33 0.79
C GLY A 302 -5.98 -0.54 2.06
N GLY A 303 -6.03 -1.19 3.22
CA GLY A 303 -5.80 -0.45 4.45
C GLY A 303 -5.01 -1.17 5.53
N GLY A 304 -4.54 -0.35 6.45
CA GLY A 304 -3.61 -0.70 7.49
C GLY A 304 -3.92 0.10 8.73
N THR A 305 -3.23 -0.20 9.81
CA THR A 305 -3.40 0.53 11.06
C THR A 305 -2.28 1.55 11.24
N GLN A 306 -2.51 2.59 12.03
CA GLN A 306 -1.46 3.54 12.39
C GLN A 306 -0.21 2.84 12.94
N GLN A 307 -0.39 1.84 13.80
CA GLN A 307 0.71 1.05 14.36
C GLN A 307 1.52 0.33 13.27
N THR A 308 0.86 -0.30 12.31
CA THR A 308 1.57 -1.04 11.24
C THR A 308 2.29 -0.10 10.28
N ILE A 309 1.75 1.08 10.02
CA ILE A 309 2.40 2.08 9.17
C ILE A 309 3.64 2.64 9.86
N VAL A 310 3.51 3.05 11.13
CA VAL A 310 4.64 3.58 11.92
C VAL A 310 5.72 2.51 12.12
N GLN A 311 5.34 1.25 12.39
CA GLN A 311 6.30 0.15 12.40
C GLN A 311 7.00 -0.01 11.06
N GLY A 312 6.29 0.13 9.94
CA GLY A 312 6.90 0.08 8.61
C GLY A 312 7.91 1.22 8.37
N MET A 313 7.63 2.43 8.87
CA MET A 313 8.58 3.55 8.79
C MET A 313 9.85 3.26 9.60
N ILE A 314 9.69 2.69 10.81
CA ILE A 314 10.80 2.26 11.66
C ILE A 314 11.62 1.17 10.97
N ASP A 315 10.95 0.14 10.44
CA ASP A 315 11.59 -0.96 9.70
C ASP A 315 12.39 -0.42 8.52
N ALA A 316 11.83 0.51 7.73
CA ALA A 316 12.53 1.13 6.61
C ALA A 316 13.79 1.88 7.06
N ALA A 317 13.68 2.72 8.09
CA ALA A 317 14.82 3.47 8.63
C ALA A 317 15.91 2.53 9.17
N ASP A 318 15.51 1.47 9.90
CA ASP A 318 16.42 0.48 10.47
C ASP A 318 17.07 -0.43 9.42
N GLN A 319 16.51 -0.49 8.21
CA GLN A 319 17.10 -1.13 7.04
C GLN A 319 17.87 -0.15 6.15
N GLY A 320 18.06 1.10 6.57
CA GLY A 320 18.85 2.08 5.82
C GLY A 320 18.16 2.59 4.56
N ALA A 321 16.84 2.81 4.63
CA ALA A 321 16.11 3.51 3.58
C ALA A 321 16.73 4.88 3.29
N SER A 322 17.06 5.13 2.02
CA SER A 322 17.39 6.48 1.56
C SER A 322 16.12 7.31 1.38
N VAL A 323 15.04 6.66 0.95
CA VAL A 323 13.73 7.29 0.71
C VAL A 323 12.62 6.32 1.14
N VAL A 324 11.57 6.86 1.76
CA VAL A 324 10.35 6.16 2.15
C VAL A 324 9.19 6.82 1.40
N SER A 325 8.53 6.07 0.51
CA SER A 325 7.38 6.54 -0.26
C SER A 325 6.08 5.97 0.32
N MET A 326 5.13 6.86 0.59
CA MET A 326 3.87 6.54 1.26
C MET A 326 2.68 7.12 0.49
N SER A 327 2.09 6.30 -0.39
CA SER A 327 0.90 6.65 -1.16
C SER A 327 -0.40 6.35 -0.39
N LEU A 328 -0.45 6.82 0.86
CA LEU A 328 -1.50 6.52 1.83
C LEU A 328 -1.76 7.70 2.76
N GLY A 329 -2.89 7.66 3.45
CA GLY A 329 -3.20 8.64 4.48
C GLY A 329 -4.57 8.43 5.11
N GLY A 330 -4.85 9.28 6.09
CA GLY A 330 -6.08 9.24 6.86
C GLY A 330 -6.40 10.62 7.44
N ARG A 331 -7.58 10.74 8.04
CA ARG A 331 -8.01 11.99 8.68
C ARG A 331 -7.03 12.38 9.79
N SER A 332 -6.57 13.63 9.74
CA SER A 332 -5.65 14.18 10.73
C SER A 332 -6.33 14.45 12.09
N SER A 333 -5.54 14.33 13.16
CA SER A 333 -5.76 14.91 14.48
C SER A 333 -4.40 15.31 15.08
N ASP A 334 -4.39 16.06 16.17
CA ASP A 334 -3.14 16.46 16.84
C ASP A 334 -2.39 15.23 17.36
N GLU A 335 -3.14 14.24 17.84
CA GLU A 335 -2.60 12.98 18.36
C GLU A 335 -1.84 12.22 17.27
N LYS A 336 -2.47 12.06 16.09
CA LYS A 336 -1.86 11.36 14.95
C LYS A 336 -0.64 12.11 14.44
N GLN A 337 -0.73 13.43 14.34
CA GLN A 337 0.40 14.26 13.92
C GLN A 337 1.60 14.08 14.84
N LYS A 338 1.41 14.01 16.16
CA LYS A 338 2.50 13.78 17.13
C LYS A 338 3.23 12.46 16.87
N LEU A 339 2.51 11.34 16.79
CA LEU A 339 3.13 10.03 16.59
C LEU A 339 3.86 9.95 15.23
N TYR A 340 3.21 10.42 14.15
CA TYR A 340 3.87 10.42 12.85
C TYR A 340 5.05 11.40 12.80
N ALA A 341 5.03 12.53 13.50
CA ALA A 341 6.18 13.44 13.57
C ALA A 341 7.41 12.78 14.18
N GLN A 342 7.23 12.00 15.26
CA GLN A 342 8.32 11.22 15.85
C GLN A 342 8.83 10.12 14.91
N ALA A 343 7.93 9.44 14.18
CA ALA A 343 8.32 8.43 13.19
C ALA A 343 9.08 9.04 12.00
N VAL A 344 8.63 10.19 11.49
CA VAL A 344 9.32 10.95 10.42
C VAL A 344 10.67 11.43 10.90
N GLN A 345 10.75 11.96 12.13
CA GLN A 345 12.02 12.37 12.74
C GLN A 345 12.99 11.19 12.83
N TYR A 346 12.52 10.00 13.24
CA TYR A 346 13.34 8.79 13.30
C TYR A 346 13.91 8.41 11.93
N VAL A 347 13.09 8.45 10.87
CA VAL A 347 13.55 8.21 9.48
C VAL A 347 14.59 9.25 9.06
N ASN A 348 14.30 10.54 9.28
CA ASN A 348 15.15 11.66 8.87
C ASN A 348 16.50 11.66 9.60
N GLN A 349 16.52 11.35 10.90
CA GLN A 349 17.75 11.23 11.70
C GLN A 349 18.66 10.09 11.22
N LYS A 350 18.09 9.04 10.60
CA LYS A 350 18.83 7.95 9.95
C LYS A 350 19.22 8.27 8.50
N GLY A 351 18.99 9.49 8.04
CA GLY A 351 19.32 9.96 6.71
C GLY A 351 18.32 9.55 5.63
N GLY A 352 17.16 9.00 5.99
CA GLY A 352 16.06 8.75 5.05
C GLY A 352 15.25 10.02 4.78
N ILE A 353 14.56 10.07 3.63
CA ILE A 353 13.60 11.14 3.30
C ILE A 353 12.21 10.53 3.15
N VAL A 354 11.20 11.10 3.81
CA VAL A 354 9.81 10.62 3.73
C VAL A 354 9.02 11.45 2.71
N VAL A 355 8.37 10.76 1.76
CA VAL A 355 7.54 11.35 0.71
C VAL A 355 6.12 10.80 0.80
N VAL A 356 5.12 11.68 0.91
CA VAL A 356 3.73 11.30 1.23
C VAL A 356 2.74 11.90 0.22
N ALA A 357 1.73 11.14 -0.15
CA ALA A 357 0.62 11.63 -0.98
C ALA A 357 -0.27 12.64 -0.22
N ALA A 358 -0.64 13.74 -0.90
CA ALA A 358 -1.46 14.81 -0.31
C ALA A 358 -2.93 14.40 -0.03
N GLY A 359 -3.45 13.42 -0.76
CA GLY A 359 -4.84 12.95 -0.67
C GLY A 359 -5.68 13.23 -1.93
N ASN A 360 -6.82 12.52 -2.03
CA ASN A 360 -7.65 12.46 -3.24
C ASN A 360 -9.13 12.91 -3.00
N ASP A 361 -9.41 13.76 -2.02
CA ASP A 361 -10.77 14.24 -1.72
C ASP A 361 -11.04 15.70 -2.17
N GLY A 362 -10.08 16.33 -2.84
CA GLY A 362 -10.14 17.73 -3.27
C GLY A 362 -10.02 18.74 -2.12
N GLY A 363 -9.78 18.26 -0.90
CA GLY A 363 -9.62 19.07 0.30
C GLY A 363 -8.20 19.58 0.51
N PRO A 364 -7.94 20.26 1.65
CA PRO A 364 -6.59 20.68 2.00
C PRO A 364 -5.78 19.52 2.59
N ALA A 365 -4.53 19.36 2.15
CA ALA A 365 -3.62 18.34 2.67
C ALA A 365 -3.33 18.49 4.18
N THR A 366 -3.54 19.67 4.75
CA THR A 366 -3.42 19.91 6.21
C THR A 366 -4.40 19.09 7.04
N LYS A 367 -5.45 18.52 6.43
CA LYS A 367 -6.42 17.61 7.08
C LYS A 367 -6.07 16.13 6.91
N VAL A 368 -4.92 15.83 6.31
CA VAL A 368 -4.47 14.47 5.99
C VAL A 368 -3.15 14.20 6.70
N THR A 369 -3.09 13.15 7.50
CA THR A 369 -1.86 12.63 8.10
C THR A 369 -1.45 11.37 7.34
N PRO A 370 -0.15 11.09 7.08
CA PRO A 370 1.02 11.88 7.49
C PRO A 370 1.36 13.08 6.58
N ALA A 371 0.53 13.42 5.59
CA ALA A 371 0.81 14.49 4.63
C ALA A 371 1.00 15.89 5.25
N ASN A 372 0.50 16.13 6.45
CA ASN A 372 0.62 17.41 7.17
C ASN A 372 1.72 17.42 8.25
N VAL A 373 2.52 16.36 8.35
CA VAL A 373 3.50 16.19 9.41
C VAL A 373 4.80 16.93 9.06
N PRO A 374 5.43 17.67 10.00
CA PRO A 374 6.71 18.32 9.75
C PRO A 374 7.80 17.32 9.31
N GLY A 375 8.61 17.71 8.33
CA GLY A 375 9.74 16.90 7.84
C GLY A 375 9.41 15.85 6.79
N VAL A 376 8.16 15.79 6.30
CA VAL A 376 7.81 15.01 5.10
C VAL A 376 7.73 15.92 3.88
N ILE A 377 8.02 15.38 2.69
CA ILE A 377 7.71 16.02 1.41
C ILE A 377 6.33 15.53 0.95
N THR A 378 5.38 16.44 0.82
CA THR A 378 3.99 16.13 0.48
C THR A 378 3.72 16.44 -0.98
N VAL A 379 3.13 15.46 -1.67
CA VAL A 379 3.00 15.48 -3.13
C VAL A 379 1.53 15.54 -3.56
N THR A 380 1.18 16.61 -4.27
CA THR A 380 -0.09 16.70 -5.00
C THR A 380 0.06 16.24 -6.45
N ALA A 381 -1.07 16.02 -7.13
CA ALA A 381 -1.11 15.56 -8.51
C ALA A 381 -1.34 16.72 -9.48
N ILE A 382 -0.77 16.61 -10.68
CA ILE A 382 -1.15 17.40 -11.85
C ILE A 382 -1.58 16.49 -13.01
N GLN A 383 -2.32 17.07 -13.96
CA GLN A 383 -2.66 16.46 -15.24
C GLN A 383 -1.78 17.02 -16.38
N SER A 384 -2.00 16.55 -17.60
CA SER A 384 -1.14 16.82 -18.76
C SER A 384 -1.03 18.29 -19.16
N ASP A 385 -2.02 19.12 -18.82
CA ASP A 385 -2.03 20.58 -19.03
C ASP A 385 -1.37 21.37 -17.88
N LEU A 386 -0.67 20.68 -16.97
CA LEU A 386 -0.04 21.24 -15.76
C LEU A 386 -1.00 21.89 -14.77
N THR A 387 -2.30 21.56 -14.83
CA THR A 387 -3.29 21.94 -13.82
C THR A 387 -3.47 20.85 -12.77
N LYS A 388 -3.99 21.23 -11.59
CA LYS A 388 -4.34 20.30 -10.52
C LYS A 388 -5.72 19.69 -10.81
N PRO A 389 -5.88 18.36 -10.86
CA PRO A 389 -7.18 17.75 -11.05
C PRO A 389 -8.09 18.01 -9.82
N PRO A 390 -9.42 17.97 -9.96
CA PRO A 390 -10.35 18.27 -8.87
C PRO A 390 -10.19 17.39 -7.64
N PHE A 391 -9.81 16.11 -7.82
CA PHE A 391 -9.64 15.18 -6.72
C PHE A 391 -8.39 15.47 -5.87
N ALA A 392 -7.35 16.09 -6.42
CA ALA A 392 -6.08 16.18 -5.73
C ALA A 392 -6.12 17.26 -4.63
N ASN A 393 -5.62 16.91 -3.45
CA ASN A 393 -5.64 17.82 -2.31
C ASN A 393 -4.69 19.01 -2.50
N THR A 394 -5.06 20.16 -1.96
CA THR A 394 -4.26 21.40 -2.06
C THR A 394 -3.11 21.40 -1.06
N LEU A 395 -2.04 22.14 -1.38
CA LEU A 395 -0.82 22.22 -0.59
C LEU A 395 -0.74 23.51 0.25
N GLU A 396 -1.87 24.19 0.44
CA GLU A 396 -1.94 25.39 1.26
C GLU A 396 -1.48 25.07 2.70
N ASN A 397 -0.52 25.86 3.20
CA ASN A 397 0.10 25.69 4.53
C ASN A 397 0.86 24.36 4.73
N ILE A 398 1.29 23.72 3.64
CA ILE A 398 2.23 22.61 3.68
C ILE A 398 3.65 23.13 3.48
N THR A 399 4.54 22.87 4.43
CA THR A 399 5.92 23.37 4.41
C THR A 399 6.71 22.86 3.20
N TYR A 400 6.69 21.55 2.96
CA TYR A 400 7.42 20.91 1.86
C TYR A 400 6.46 20.33 0.82
N GLY A 401 5.70 21.21 0.16
CA GLY A 401 4.71 20.84 -0.86
C GLY A 401 5.25 20.85 -2.29
N LEU A 402 5.17 19.71 -2.99
CA LEU A 402 5.53 19.57 -4.41
C LEU A 402 4.37 18.99 -5.22
N ALA A 403 4.42 19.17 -6.54
CA ALA A 403 3.49 18.60 -7.48
C ALA A 403 4.22 17.69 -8.49
N ALA A 404 3.58 16.60 -8.89
CA ALA A 404 4.07 15.72 -9.95
C ALA A 404 2.89 15.15 -10.77
N PRO A 405 3.14 14.63 -11.98
CA PRO A 405 2.13 13.93 -12.78
C PRO A 405 1.39 12.86 -11.97
N GLY A 406 0.07 12.97 -11.87
CA GLY A 406 -0.74 12.01 -11.13
C GLY A 406 -2.06 11.67 -11.81
N VAL A 407 -2.23 12.04 -13.08
CA VAL A 407 -3.38 11.65 -13.90
C VAL A 407 -2.91 10.81 -15.07
N ASP A 408 -3.62 9.72 -15.33
CA ASP A 408 -3.35 8.78 -16.42
C ASP A 408 -1.92 8.23 -16.42
N VAL A 409 -1.43 7.83 -15.25
CA VAL A 409 -0.10 7.25 -15.06
C VAL A 409 -0.15 5.74 -15.30
N LEU A 410 0.48 5.29 -16.38
CA LEU A 410 0.66 3.88 -16.71
C LEU A 410 1.87 3.30 -15.98
N ALA A 411 1.67 2.20 -15.26
CA ALA A 411 2.74 1.46 -14.58
C ALA A 411 2.40 -0.05 -14.41
N PRO A 412 3.39 -0.89 -14.08
CA PRO A 412 3.22 -2.28 -13.64
C PRO A 412 2.12 -2.50 -12.60
N ILE A 413 1.41 -3.63 -12.69
CA ILE A 413 0.55 -4.20 -11.66
C ILE A 413 0.81 -5.72 -11.59
N PRO A 414 0.40 -6.43 -10.53
CA PRO A 414 0.77 -7.83 -10.33
C PRO A 414 0.44 -8.73 -11.53
N HIS A 415 1.24 -9.80 -11.66
CA HIS A 415 1.12 -10.81 -12.72
C HIS A 415 1.52 -10.34 -14.13
N ASN A 416 2.61 -9.57 -14.24
CA ASN A 416 3.15 -9.06 -15.52
C ASN A 416 2.09 -8.29 -16.32
N LYS A 417 1.33 -7.45 -15.64
CA LYS A 417 0.26 -6.63 -16.22
C LYS A 417 0.56 -5.17 -16.00
N TYR A 418 -0.16 -4.31 -16.71
CA TYR A 418 0.03 -2.87 -16.64
C TYR A 418 -1.34 -2.21 -16.53
N ALA A 419 -1.44 -1.15 -15.73
CA ALA A 419 -2.67 -0.39 -15.56
C ALA A 419 -2.40 1.11 -15.52
N THR A 420 -3.39 1.88 -15.96
CA THR A 420 -3.37 3.34 -15.91
C THR A 420 -4.19 3.80 -14.72
N TYR A 421 -3.57 4.55 -13.82
CA TYR A 421 -4.19 5.07 -12.59
C TYR A 421 -4.02 6.59 -12.45
N SER A 422 -4.99 7.22 -11.79
CA SER A 422 -5.02 8.64 -11.48
C SER A 422 -5.19 8.85 -9.98
N GLY A 423 -4.26 9.56 -9.34
CA GLY A 423 -4.23 9.85 -7.92
C GLY A 423 -2.96 10.56 -7.49
N THR A 424 -2.98 11.23 -6.33
CA THR A 424 -1.75 11.69 -5.66
C THR A 424 -0.80 10.53 -5.32
N SER A 425 -1.35 9.31 -5.18
CA SER A 425 -0.61 8.05 -5.10
C SER A 425 0.31 7.74 -6.29
N MET A 426 0.05 8.30 -7.48
CA MET A 426 0.86 8.10 -8.68
C MET A 426 1.89 9.23 -8.86
N ALA A 427 1.62 10.41 -8.30
CA ALA A 427 2.54 11.54 -8.25
C ALA A 427 3.68 11.31 -7.23
N THR A 428 3.31 10.80 -6.04
CA THR A 428 4.22 10.53 -4.91
C THR A 428 5.43 9.64 -5.26
N PRO A 429 5.28 8.48 -5.91
CA PRO A 429 6.42 7.63 -6.27
C PRO A 429 7.35 8.27 -7.32
N GLN A 430 6.86 9.20 -8.15
CA GLN A 430 7.74 9.92 -9.09
C GLN A 430 8.69 10.84 -8.33
N VAL A 431 8.17 11.64 -7.39
CA VAL A 431 9.02 12.47 -6.51
C VAL A 431 9.97 11.60 -5.70
N ALA A 432 9.49 10.48 -5.15
CA ALA A 432 10.32 9.57 -4.36
C ALA A 432 11.46 8.93 -5.18
N GLY A 433 11.20 8.53 -6.43
CA GLY A 433 12.23 8.01 -7.33
C GLY A 433 13.27 9.07 -7.67
N VAL A 434 12.84 10.31 -7.95
CA VAL A 434 13.78 11.43 -8.22
C VAL A 434 14.67 11.70 -7.00
N ILE A 435 14.09 11.70 -5.80
CA ILE A 435 14.87 11.85 -4.56
C ILE A 435 15.80 10.66 -4.34
N ALA A 436 15.40 9.43 -4.71
CA ALA A 436 16.26 8.26 -4.62
C ALA A 436 17.47 8.40 -5.57
N LEU A 437 17.25 8.87 -6.79
CA LEU A 437 18.33 9.21 -7.72
C LEU A 437 19.23 10.32 -7.18
N MET A 438 18.67 11.41 -6.61
CA MET A 438 19.46 12.47 -5.97
C MET A 438 20.31 11.91 -4.81
N LYS A 439 19.71 11.05 -3.96
CA LYS A 439 20.39 10.36 -2.85
C LYS A 439 21.49 9.41 -3.29
N SER A 440 21.41 8.89 -4.52
CA SER A 440 22.46 8.06 -5.08
C SER A 440 23.69 8.86 -5.49
N LEU A 441 23.49 10.11 -5.91
CA LEU A 441 24.53 11.05 -6.31
C LEU A 441 25.12 11.78 -5.10
N ASP A 442 24.28 12.10 -4.12
CA ASP A 442 24.65 12.69 -2.84
C ASP A 442 23.91 12.00 -1.70
N SER A 443 24.62 11.12 -0.99
CA SER A 443 24.02 10.38 0.12
C SER A 443 23.73 11.22 1.37
N GLY A 444 24.37 12.38 1.51
CA GLY A 444 24.21 13.30 2.63
C GLY A 444 22.98 14.19 2.51
N LEU A 445 22.38 14.27 1.32
CA LEU A 445 21.27 15.15 1.00
C LEU A 445 20.12 15.07 2.03
N THR A 446 19.79 16.17 2.67
CA THR A 446 18.71 16.24 3.65
C THR A 446 17.34 16.43 2.99
N THR A 447 16.26 16.26 3.75
CA THR A 447 14.89 16.55 3.28
C THR A 447 14.76 17.99 2.78
N ASP A 448 15.35 18.94 3.51
CA ASP A 448 15.30 20.37 3.21
C ASP A 448 16.03 20.69 1.90
N GLU A 449 17.26 20.18 1.74
CA GLU A 449 18.05 20.37 0.52
C GLU A 449 17.40 19.72 -0.70
N ALA A 450 16.87 18.49 -0.55
CA ALA A 450 16.16 17.81 -1.62
C ALA A 450 14.90 18.59 -2.05
N PHE A 451 14.12 19.05 -1.08
CA PHE A 451 12.93 19.86 -1.34
C PHE A 451 13.27 21.16 -2.06
N HIS A 452 14.22 21.94 -1.54
CA HIS A 452 14.58 23.23 -2.15
C HIS A 452 15.17 23.07 -3.54
N LEU A 453 15.99 22.04 -3.78
CA LEU A 453 16.51 21.76 -5.11
C LEU A 453 15.38 21.44 -6.11
N LEU A 454 14.39 20.63 -5.72
CA LEU A 454 13.22 20.34 -6.55
C LEU A 454 12.30 21.57 -6.73
N GLN A 455 12.13 22.36 -5.68
CA GLN A 455 11.30 23.56 -5.68
C GLN A 455 11.88 24.66 -6.59
N GLU A 456 13.19 24.92 -6.49
CA GLU A 456 13.86 25.99 -7.25
C GLU A 456 14.03 25.66 -8.74
N THR A 457 14.08 24.38 -9.09
CA THR A 457 14.25 23.93 -10.48
C THR A 457 12.93 23.60 -11.17
N GLY A 458 11.84 23.47 -10.41
CA GLY A 458 10.53 23.11 -10.92
C GLY A 458 9.78 24.25 -11.63
N LEU A 459 8.56 23.95 -12.06
CA LEU A 459 7.65 24.88 -12.73
C LEU A 459 6.50 25.26 -11.79
N ALA A 460 5.96 26.47 -11.95
CA ALA A 460 4.71 26.83 -11.30
C ALA A 460 3.54 26.04 -11.91
N VAL A 461 2.58 25.63 -11.07
CA VAL A 461 1.30 25.07 -11.53
C VAL A 461 0.50 26.16 -12.25
N VAL A 462 -0.07 25.85 -13.41
CA VAL A 462 -0.67 26.83 -14.34
C VAL A 462 -1.93 27.52 -13.78
N GLN A 463 -2.51 27.01 -12.69
CA GLN A 463 -3.65 27.64 -11.99
C GLN A 463 -3.44 27.68 -10.47
N THR A 464 -3.38 28.92 -9.95
CA THR A 464 -3.35 29.37 -8.54
C THR A 464 -2.04 29.21 -7.77
N GLY A 465 -1.66 30.27 -7.04
CA GLY A 465 -0.50 30.32 -6.12
C GLY A 465 -0.63 29.48 -4.86
N GLN A 466 -1.33 28.34 -4.93
CA GLN A 466 -1.71 27.50 -3.78
C GLN A 466 -1.41 25.99 -3.97
N ASN A 467 -0.78 25.57 -5.08
CA ASN A 467 -0.68 24.14 -5.44
C ASN A 467 0.76 23.57 -5.61
N GLY A 468 1.77 24.22 -5.03
CA GLY A 468 3.15 23.72 -5.02
C GLY A 468 3.91 23.84 -6.35
N THR A 469 5.17 23.41 -6.37
CA THR A 469 6.03 23.43 -7.56
C THR A 469 5.98 22.08 -8.28
N VAL A 470 5.72 22.08 -9.58
CA VAL A 470 5.82 20.89 -10.45
C VAL A 470 7.29 20.51 -10.62
N ILE A 471 7.68 19.31 -10.21
CA ILE A 471 9.07 18.86 -10.30
C ILE A 471 9.58 18.81 -11.74
N GLN A 472 10.87 19.09 -11.92
CA GLN A 472 11.59 18.95 -13.19
C GLN A 472 12.87 18.13 -12.95
N PRO A 473 12.77 16.79 -12.96
CA PRO A 473 13.86 15.90 -12.58
C PRO A 473 15.17 16.17 -13.30
N ASN A 474 15.12 16.38 -14.62
CA ASN A 474 16.29 16.70 -15.43
C ASN A 474 17.05 17.93 -14.90
N LYS A 475 16.34 19.02 -14.59
CA LYS A 475 16.95 20.26 -14.09
C LYS A 475 17.51 20.10 -12.67
N ALA A 476 16.79 19.38 -11.80
CA ALA A 476 17.22 19.11 -10.43
C ALA A 476 18.52 18.29 -10.41
N ILE A 477 18.57 17.21 -11.19
CA ILE A 477 19.74 16.33 -11.27
C ILE A 477 20.93 17.02 -11.94
N ASP A 478 20.71 17.75 -13.05
CA ASP A 478 21.78 18.51 -13.70
C ASP A 478 22.41 19.53 -12.73
N ARG A 479 21.58 20.20 -11.92
CA ARG A 479 22.07 21.14 -10.91
C ARG A 479 22.84 20.42 -9.80
N LEU A 480 22.36 19.27 -9.33
CA LEU A 480 23.06 18.48 -8.31
C LEU A 480 24.45 18.01 -8.79
N ILE A 481 24.53 17.47 -10.02
CA ILE A 481 25.79 17.02 -10.63
C ILE A 481 26.78 18.17 -10.73
N ARG A 482 26.34 19.36 -11.15
CA ARG A 482 27.22 20.55 -11.25
C ARG A 482 27.74 21.00 -9.88
N THR A 483 26.89 21.00 -8.86
CA THR A 483 27.30 21.37 -7.50
C THR A 483 28.32 20.38 -6.93
N ASN A 484 28.12 19.08 -7.13
CA ASN A 484 29.04 18.05 -6.68
C ASN A 484 30.35 18.02 -7.48
N GLY A 485 30.29 18.35 -8.77
CA GLY A 485 31.48 18.46 -9.62
C GLY A 485 32.34 19.70 -9.36
N ALA A 486 31.76 20.77 -8.80
CA ALA A 486 32.50 21.99 -8.42
C ALA A 486 33.20 21.88 -7.05
N THR A 487 32.90 20.82 -6.28
CA THR A 487 33.46 20.58 -4.94
C THR A 487 34.53 19.49 -4.90
N GLN A 488 34.79 18.82 -6.03
CA GLN A 488 35.95 17.93 -6.26
C GLN A 488 37.04 18.66 -7.03
#